data_AF-A0A6P7RH81-F1
#
_entry.id   AF-A0A6P7RH81-F1
#
_cell.length_a   1.000
_cell.length_b   1.000
_cell.length_c   1.000
_cell.angle_alpha   90.00
_cell.angle_beta   90.00
_cell.angle_gamma   90.00
#
_symmetry.space_group_name_H-M   'P 1'
#
loop_
_entity.id
_entity.type
_entity.pdbx_description
1 polymer ?
#
loop_
_entity_poly.entity_id
_entity_poly.type
_entity_poly.pdbx_seq_one_letter_code
_entity_poly.pdbx_strand_id
1 'polypeptide(L)'
;MSLEKKSLAMTRTWKPPSKTPGTLFLASAQNNVTKAVDAFKKSLRLCITREMLLLSVTTAYTGLELTFFSGVYGTCIGAVNKFGTEEKSLIGLSGIFIGIGEILGGSLFGLLSKNSRFGRNPVVLLGTLVHFVAFYLIFLNMPGDAPIAPVEGTNSIAYIRPSKEVAILCSFLLGLGDSCFNTQLLSILGFLYSEDSAPAFAVFKFVQSICAAVAFFYSNYLLLHWQLLVMVIFGFFGTISFFAVEWDAAAIVARGSDYRSI
;
A
#
# COMPACT_ATOMS: atom_id res chain seq x y z
N MET A 1 41.41 59.96 47.66
CA MET A 1 40.93 58.96 48.63
C MET A 1 39.41 59.04 48.62
N SER A 2 38.71 57.97 48.15
CA SER A 2 37.25 57.72 48.27
C SER A 2 36.29 58.73 47.61
N LEU A 3 35.15 58.41 46.98
CA LEU A 3 34.35 57.19 46.79
C LEU A 3 33.37 57.41 45.61
N GLU A 4 33.18 56.33 44.84
CA GLU A 4 31.99 55.88 44.11
C GLU A 4 30.62 56.58 44.34
N LYS A 5 29.89 56.90 43.25
CA LYS A 5 28.50 56.43 43.03
C LYS A 5 27.96 56.66 41.60
N LYS A 6 27.48 55.53 41.04
CA LYS A 6 26.71 55.28 39.81
C LYS A 6 25.62 56.29 39.45
N SER A 7 25.42 56.54 38.15
CA SER A 7 24.09 56.37 37.52
C SER A 7 24.20 56.15 36.01
N LEU A 8 23.59 55.07 35.54
CA LEU A 8 23.60 54.58 34.17
C LEU A 8 22.72 55.45 33.25
N ALA A 9 23.24 55.85 32.09
CA ALA A 9 22.44 56.22 30.94
C ALA A 9 22.63 55.17 29.84
N MET A 10 21.90 54.07 29.95
CA MET A 10 21.75 53.07 28.90
C MET A 10 20.70 53.57 27.90
N THR A 11 21.08 54.35 26.89
CA THR A 11 20.23 54.63 25.72
C THR A 11 20.29 53.45 24.75
N ARG A 12 19.73 52.32 25.18
CA ARG A 12 19.46 51.19 24.28
C ARG A 12 18.20 51.54 23.49
N THR A 13 18.36 51.94 22.24
CA THR A 13 17.24 52.16 21.32
C THR A 13 16.45 50.86 21.18
N TRP A 14 15.29 50.80 21.81
CA TRP A 14 14.34 49.70 21.62
C TRP A 14 13.75 49.82 20.22
N LYS A 15 14.17 48.94 19.30
CA LYS A 15 13.44 48.71 18.05
C LYS A 15 12.31 47.72 18.37
N PRO A 16 11.03 48.06 18.12
CA PRO A 16 9.96 47.08 18.23
C PRO A 16 10.24 45.90 17.27
N PRO A 17 9.86 44.66 17.62
CA PRO A 17 9.92 43.55 16.68
C PRO A 17 9.14 43.93 15.41
N SER A 18 9.83 43.96 14.28
CA SER A 18 9.34 44.50 13.00
C SER A 18 8.30 43.64 12.29
N LYS A 19 7.66 42.69 12.97
CA LYS A 19 6.63 41.83 12.41
C LYS A 19 5.52 41.64 13.44
N THR A 20 4.34 42.16 13.13
CA THR A 20 3.12 41.90 13.90
C THR A 20 2.80 40.39 13.86
N PRO A 21 2.20 39.81 14.90
CA PRO A 21 1.89 38.37 14.94
C PRO A 21 1.15 37.87 13.68
N GLY A 22 0.26 38.70 13.13
CA GLY A 22 -0.46 38.43 11.87
C GLY A 22 0.41 38.38 10.62
N THR A 23 1.47 39.20 10.51
CA THR A 23 2.40 39.12 9.36
C THR A 23 3.30 37.90 9.43
N LEU A 24 3.61 37.41 10.64
CA LEU A 24 4.40 36.19 10.84
C LEU A 24 3.58 34.93 10.51
N PHE A 25 2.27 34.94 10.83
CA PHE A 25 1.31 33.91 10.44
C PHE A 25 1.03 33.88 8.93
N LEU A 26 0.86 35.03 8.30
CA LEU A 26 0.67 35.11 6.84
C LEU A 26 1.94 34.70 6.09
N ALA A 27 3.11 35.10 6.56
CA ALA A 27 4.39 34.68 5.97
C ALA A 27 4.67 33.18 6.16
N SER A 28 4.31 32.60 7.32
CA SER A 28 4.44 31.15 7.53
C SER A 28 3.43 30.37 6.69
N ALA A 29 2.19 30.85 6.57
CA ALA A 29 1.17 30.27 5.71
C ALA A 29 1.55 30.33 4.22
N GLN A 30 2.04 31.48 3.74
CA GLN A 30 2.53 31.64 2.36
C GLN A 30 3.69 30.68 2.07
N ASN A 31 4.64 30.56 2.99
CA ASN A 31 5.78 29.65 2.88
C ASN A 31 5.34 28.17 2.89
N ASN A 32 4.31 27.82 3.65
CA ASN A 32 3.73 26.48 3.65
C ASN A 32 3.01 26.17 2.32
N VAL A 33 2.28 27.13 1.75
CA VAL A 33 1.63 26.97 0.44
C VAL A 33 2.68 26.78 -0.66
N THR A 34 3.75 27.58 -0.67
CA THR A 34 4.84 27.41 -1.65
C THR A 34 5.49 26.03 -1.53
N LYS A 35 5.81 25.58 -0.31
CA LYS A 35 6.34 24.23 -0.06
C LYS A 35 5.39 23.13 -0.52
N ALA A 36 4.08 23.28 -0.29
CA ALA A 36 3.08 22.31 -0.73
C ALA A 36 3.00 22.25 -2.26
N VAL A 37 3.03 23.40 -2.94
CA VAL A 37 3.04 23.48 -4.42
C VAL A 37 4.31 22.86 -4.99
N ASP A 38 5.46 23.09 -4.36
CA ASP A 38 6.73 22.51 -4.81
C ASP A 38 6.77 20.98 -4.60
N ALA A 39 6.26 20.49 -3.47
CA ALA A 39 6.09 19.06 -3.23
C ALA A 39 5.14 18.42 -4.26
N PHE A 40 4.02 19.08 -4.57
CA PHE A 40 3.09 18.61 -5.59
C PHE A 40 3.70 18.56 -7.00
N LYS A 41 4.42 19.61 -7.41
CA LYS A 41 5.18 19.62 -8.68
C LYS A 41 6.21 18.50 -8.71
N LYS A 42 6.85 18.22 -7.57
CA LYS A 42 7.82 17.14 -7.43
C LYS A 42 7.16 15.77 -7.57
N SER A 43 6.01 15.55 -6.93
CA SER A 43 5.20 14.33 -7.13
C SER A 43 4.79 14.14 -8.60
N LEU A 44 4.38 15.19 -9.29
CA LEU A 44 4.04 15.11 -10.72
C LEU A 44 5.24 14.72 -11.60
N ARG A 45 6.42 15.29 -11.33
CA ARG A 45 7.65 14.90 -12.04
C ARG A 45 8.05 13.46 -11.74
N LEU A 46 7.95 13.04 -10.48
CA LEU A 46 8.26 11.68 -10.05
C LEU A 46 7.28 10.66 -10.66
N CYS A 47 6.01 11.02 -10.84
CA CYS A 47 5.01 10.14 -11.45
C CYS A 47 5.38 9.70 -12.87
N ILE A 48 6.21 10.48 -13.58
CA ILE A 48 6.59 10.23 -14.98
C ILE A 48 7.96 9.52 -15.07
N THR A 49 8.65 9.27 -13.95
CA THR A 49 9.91 8.51 -14.00
C THR A 49 9.64 7.06 -14.39
N ARG A 50 10.58 6.46 -15.12
CA ARG A 50 10.45 5.09 -15.63
C ARG A 50 10.23 4.10 -14.48
N GLU A 51 10.97 4.27 -13.39
CA GLU A 51 10.91 3.43 -12.20
C GLU A 51 9.56 3.57 -11.50
N MET A 52 9.05 4.80 -11.35
CA MET A 52 7.75 5.04 -10.73
C MET A 52 6.61 4.49 -11.60
N LEU A 53 6.67 4.66 -12.93
CA LEU A 53 5.67 4.13 -13.85
C LEU A 53 5.62 2.60 -13.82
N LEU A 54 6.77 1.93 -13.75
CA LEU A 54 6.84 0.48 -13.58
C LEU A 54 6.30 0.05 -12.20
N LEU A 55 6.72 0.71 -11.12
CA LEU A 55 6.19 0.44 -9.77
C LEU A 55 4.70 0.74 -9.66
N SER A 56 4.17 1.65 -10.47
CA SER A 56 2.74 1.98 -10.52
C SER A 56 1.91 0.78 -11.00
N VAL A 57 2.46 -0.13 -11.81
CA VAL A 57 1.78 -1.37 -12.21
C VAL A 57 1.60 -2.30 -11.00
N THR A 58 2.67 -2.50 -10.22
CA THR A 58 2.61 -3.28 -8.98
C THR A 58 1.70 -2.61 -7.94
N THR A 59 1.72 -1.28 -7.87
CA THR A 59 0.88 -0.50 -6.96
C THR A 59 -0.59 -0.52 -7.37
N ALA A 60 -0.87 -0.56 -8.67
CA ALA A 60 -2.21 -0.74 -9.18
C ALA A 60 -2.76 -2.09 -8.73
N TYR A 61 -1.96 -3.15 -8.84
CA TYR A 61 -2.32 -4.47 -8.31
C TYR A 61 -2.66 -4.44 -6.82
N THR A 62 -1.82 -3.84 -5.96
CA THR A 62 -2.13 -3.76 -4.52
C THR A 62 -3.35 -2.89 -4.22
N GLY A 63 -3.68 -1.91 -5.07
CA GLY A 63 -4.94 -1.16 -4.99
C GLY A 63 -6.16 -2.03 -5.30
N LEU A 64 -6.10 -2.85 -6.35
CA LEU A 64 -7.17 -3.80 -6.68
C LEU A 64 -7.34 -4.85 -5.57
N GLU A 65 -6.21 -5.36 -5.06
CA GLU A 65 -6.13 -6.35 -4.00
C GLU A 65 -6.75 -5.82 -2.69
N LEU A 66 -6.39 -4.60 -2.31
CA LEU A 66 -6.94 -3.91 -1.14
C LEU A 66 -8.47 -3.90 -1.16
N THR A 67 -9.07 -3.51 -2.28
CA THR A 67 -10.54 -3.53 -2.41
C THR A 67 -11.10 -4.94 -2.35
N PHE A 68 -10.40 -5.91 -2.93
CA PHE A 68 -10.84 -7.28 -2.97
C PHE A 68 -10.97 -7.88 -1.56
N PHE A 69 -9.91 -7.87 -0.74
CA PHE A 69 -9.97 -8.49 0.58
C PHE A 69 -10.78 -7.68 1.60
N SER A 70 -10.73 -6.34 1.53
CA SER A 70 -11.40 -5.48 2.51
C SER A 70 -12.90 -5.29 2.24
N GLY A 71 -13.34 -5.45 0.99
CA GLY A 71 -14.73 -5.25 0.57
C GLY A 71 -15.32 -6.49 -0.08
N VAL A 72 -14.83 -6.85 -1.27
CA VAL A 72 -15.47 -7.85 -2.14
C VAL A 72 -15.55 -9.21 -1.47
N TYR A 73 -14.45 -9.67 -0.88
CA TYR A 73 -14.37 -11.01 -0.31
C TYR A 73 -15.23 -11.17 0.94
N GLY A 74 -15.27 -10.14 1.80
CA GLY A 74 -16.20 -10.08 2.93
C GLY A 74 -17.66 -10.14 2.48
N THR A 75 -18.02 -9.39 1.43
CA THR A 75 -19.36 -9.46 0.81
C THR A 75 -19.66 -10.85 0.27
N CYS A 76 -18.70 -11.50 -0.39
CA CYS A 76 -18.87 -12.86 -0.89
C CYS A 76 -19.17 -13.83 0.25
N ILE A 77 -18.41 -13.77 1.35
CA ILE A 77 -18.65 -14.62 2.53
C ILE A 77 -20.05 -14.39 3.09
N GLY A 78 -20.47 -13.13 3.21
CA GLY A 78 -21.78 -12.76 3.73
C GLY A 78 -22.95 -13.14 2.83
N ALA A 79 -22.72 -13.30 1.52
CA ALA A 79 -23.75 -13.64 0.55
C ALA A 79 -24.03 -15.15 0.45
N VAL A 80 -23.16 -16.03 0.94
CA VAL A 80 -23.33 -17.47 0.78
C VAL A 80 -24.23 -18.04 1.87
N ASN A 81 -25.52 -18.21 1.56
CA ASN A 81 -26.54 -18.77 2.47
C ASN A 81 -26.19 -20.18 2.99
N LYS A 82 -25.36 -20.93 2.25
CA LYS A 82 -24.90 -22.26 2.66
C LYS A 82 -23.96 -22.26 3.86
N PHE A 83 -23.41 -21.11 4.25
CA PHE A 83 -22.70 -20.97 5.52
C PHE A 83 -23.64 -20.93 6.74
N GLY A 84 -24.95 -20.83 6.50
CA GLY A 84 -25.99 -20.85 7.55
C GLY A 84 -26.03 -19.56 8.36
N THR A 85 -26.66 -19.62 9.53
CA THR A 85 -26.96 -18.44 10.37
C THR A 85 -25.74 -17.67 10.90
N GLU A 86 -24.52 -18.18 10.66
CA GLU A 86 -23.26 -17.60 11.11
C GLU A 86 -22.57 -16.73 10.05
N GLU A 87 -23.14 -16.57 8.85
CA GLU A 87 -22.55 -15.81 7.73
C GLU A 87 -22.01 -14.43 8.14
N LYS A 88 -22.75 -13.67 8.95
CA LYS A 88 -22.33 -12.34 9.43
C LYS A 88 -21.15 -12.39 10.40
N SER A 89 -21.05 -13.45 11.21
CA SER A 89 -19.91 -13.67 12.09
C SER A 89 -18.65 -14.05 11.31
N LEU A 90 -18.81 -14.80 10.21
CA LEU A 90 -17.69 -15.19 9.33
C LEU A 90 -17.05 -13.99 8.63
N ILE A 91 -17.80 -12.93 8.33
CA ILE A 91 -17.23 -11.68 7.79
C ILE A 91 -16.23 -11.07 8.79
N GLY A 92 -16.62 -10.97 10.06
CA GLY A 92 -15.75 -10.49 11.13
C GLY A 92 -14.54 -11.39 11.35
N LEU A 93 -14.75 -12.71 11.36
CA LEU A 93 -13.68 -13.69 11.49
C LEU A 93 -12.69 -13.63 10.32
N SER A 94 -13.18 -13.44 9.10
CA SER A 94 -12.36 -13.22 7.90
C SER A 94 -11.42 -12.03 8.09
N GLY A 95 -11.94 -10.88 8.55
CA GLY A 95 -11.13 -9.69 8.82
C GLY A 95 -10.02 -9.93 9.86
N ILE A 96 -10.32 -10.71 10.91
CA ILE A 96 -9.31 -11.10 11.91
C ILE A 96 -8.20 -11.93 11.28
N PHE A 97 -8.55 -12.94 10.47
CA PHE A 97 -7.56 -13.81 9.84
C PHE A 97 -6.70 -13.10 8.79
N ILE A 98 -7.27 -12.13 8.06
CA ILE A 98 -6.49 -11.21 7.20
C ILE A 98 -5.43 -10.51 8.04
N GLY A 99 -5.82 -9.86 9.14
CA GLY A 99 -4.89 -9.16 10.02
C GLY A 99 -3.81 -10.08 10.63
N ILE A 100 -4.15 -11.32 10.98
CA ILE A 100 -3.16 -12.32 11.42
C ILE A 100 -2.16 -12.63 10.29
N GLY A 101 -2.65 -12.84 9.07
CA GLY A 101 -1.82 -13.05 7.89
C GLY A 101 -0.85 -11.88 7.65
N GLU A 102 -1.35 -10.65 7.75
CA GLU A 102 -0.56 -9.43 7.58
C GLU A 102 0.54 -9.30 8.65
N ILE A 103 0.21 -9.53 9.92
CA ILE A 103 1.16 -9.47 11.04
C ILE A 103 2.26 -10.52 10.85
N LEU A 104 1.91 -11.75 10.52
CA LEU A 104 2.88 -12.84 10.33
C LEU A 104 3.76 -12.59 9.10
N GLY A 105 3.19 -12.20 7.97
CA GLY A 105 3.95 -11.92 6.76
C GLY A 105 4.86 -10.70 6.92
N GLY A 106 4.36 -9.62 7.51
CA GLY A 106 5.14 -8.42 7.79
C GLY A 106 6.32 -8.70 8.73
N SER A 107 6.09 -9.49 9.79
CA SER A 107 7.13 -9.84 10.77
C SER A 107 8.17 -10.79 10.17
N LEU A 108 7.75 -11.86 9.50
CA LEU A 108 8.65 -12.86 8.94
C LEU A 108 9.46 -12.30 7.77
N PHE A 109 8.79 -11.65 6.82
CA PHE A 109 9.42 -11.24 5.56
C PHE A 109 10.02 -9.84 5.59
N GLY A 110 9.56 -8.97 6.50
CA GLY A 110 10.26 -7.71 6.80
C GLY A 110 11.65 -7.96 7.40
N LEU A 111 11.79 -8.97 8.25
CA LEU A 111 13.08 -9.38 8.82
C LEU A 111 13.96 -10.14 7.81
N LEU A 112 13.37 -11.02 7.01
CA LEU A 112 14.11 -11.77 5.96
C LEU A 112 14.67 -10.85 4.87
N SER A 113 13.94 -9.80 4.46
CA SER A 113 14.40 -8.80 3.48
C SER A 113 15.59 -7.97 3.97
N LYS A 114 15.77 -7.85 5.29
CA LYS A 114 16.91 -7.13 5.89
C LYS A 114 18.20 -7.95 5.84
N ASN A 115 18.10 -9.27 5.68
CA ASN A 115 19.27 -10.14 5.65
C ASN A 115 19.87 -10.15 4.23
N SER A 116 21.11 -9.70 4.08
CA SER A 116 21.77 -9.44 2.78
C SER A 116 21.90 -10.67 1.84
N ARG A 117 21.56 -11.87 2.32
CA ARG A 117 21.50 -13.09 1.49
C ARG A 117 20.20 -13.25 0.69
N PHE A 118 19.11 -12.63 1.11
CA PHE A 118 17.80 -12.73 0.46
C PHE A 118 17.31 -11.32 0.10
N GLY A 119 17.35 -10.97 -1.19
CA GLY A 119 16.83 -9.70 -1.70
C GLY A 119 15.31 -9.58 -1.58
N ARG A 120 14.73 -8.53 -2.19
CA ARG A 120 13.27 -8.28 -2.17
C ARG A 120 12.49 -9.28 -3.04
N ASN A 121 13.08 -9.73 -4.15
CA ASN A 121 12.41 -10.54 -5.17
C ASN A 121 11.80 -11.86 -4.65
N PRO A 122 12.48 -12.69 -3.83
CA PRO A 122 11.89 -13.92 -3.29
C PRO A 122 10.64 -13.69 -2.44
N VAL A 123 10.58 -12.58 -1.69
CA VAL A 123 9.42 -12.23 -0.86
C VAL A 123 8.23 -11.85 -1.74
N VAL A 124 8.43 -11.03 -2.77
CA VAL A 124 7.36 -10.68 -3.72
C VAL A 124 6.89 -11.90 -4.52
N LEU A 125 7.80 -12.80 -4.90
CA LEU A 125 7.44 -14.05 -5.57
C LEU A 125 6.56 -14.91 -4.68
N LEU A 126 6.93 -15.08 -3.41
CA LEU A 126 6.14 -15.81 -2.43
C LEU A 126 4.75 -15.19 -2.27
N GLY A 127 4.67 -13.86 -2.10
CA GLY A 127 3.40 -13.15 -2.03
C GLY A 127 2.51 -13.40 -3.26
N THR A 128 3.10 -13.39 -4.46
CA THR A 128 2.39 -13.69 -5.71
C THR A 128 1.82 -15.11 -5.71
N LEU A 129 2.64 -16.10 -5.33
CA LEU A 129 2.21 -17.49 -5.28
C LEU A 129 1.11 -17.71 -4.24
N VAL A 130 1.25 -17.13 -3.05
CA VAL A 130 0.23 -17.17 -1.99
C VAL A 130 -1.09 -16.57 -2.47
N HIS A 131 -1.05 -15.40 -3.12
CA HIS A 131 -2.24 -14.79 -3.69
C HIS A 131 -2.87 -15.65 -4.80
N PHE A 132 -2.09 -16.23 -5.70
CA PHE A 132 -2.65 -17.07 -6.77
C PHE A 132 -3.30 -18.34 -6.22
N VAL A 133 -2.71 -18.95 -5.18
CA VAL A 133 -3.33 -20.06 -4.45
C VAL A 133 -4.62 -19.59 -3.79
N ALA A 134 -4.63 -18.45 -3.11
CA ALA A 134 -5.83 -17.89 -2.50
C ALA A 134 -6.94 -17.65 -3.54
N PHE A 135 -6.62 -16.99 -4.66
CA PHE A 135 -7.58 -16.71 -5.73
C PHE A 135 -8.15 -18.00 -6.33
N TYR A 136 -7.31 -19.02 -6.52
CA TYR A 136 -7.76 -20.32 -7.01
C TYR A 136 -8.69 -21.03 -6.01
N LEU A 137 -8.34 -21.03 -4.72
CA LEU A 137 -9.20 -21.59 -3.68
C LEU A 137 -10.53 -20.84 -3.54
N ILE A 138 -10.52 -19.51 -3.66
CA ILE A 138 -11.73 -18.68 -3.68
C ILE A 138 -12.59 -19.04 -4.89
N PHE A 139 -12.00 -19.16 -6.08
CA PHE A 139 -12.71 -19.56 -7.30
C PHE A 139 -13.41 -20.93 -7.14
N LEU A 140 -12.76 -21.88 -6.46
CA LEU A 140 -13.35 -23.19 -6.20
C LEU A 140 -14.47 -23.13 -5.15
N ASN A 141 -14.26 -22.36 -4.07
CA ASN A 141 -15.10 -22.39 -2.86
C ASN A 141 -16.30 -21.44 -2.90
N MET A 142 -16.21 -20.32 -3.62
CA MET A 142 -17.21 -19.25 -3.61
C MET A 142 -18.07 -19.23 -4.88
N PRO A 143 -19.39 -19.02 -4.77
CA PRO A 143 -20.26 -18.85 -5.93
C PRO A 143 -19.87 -17.65 -6.78
N GLY A 144 -19.96 -17.78 -8.11
CA GLY A 144 -19.53 -16.74 -9.04
C GLY A 144 -20.34 -15.45 -8.96
N ASP A 145 -21.60 -15.55 -8.53
CA ASP A 145 -22.56 -14.46 -8.34
C ASP A 145 -22.48 -13.80 -6.95
N ALA A 146 -21.70 -14.35 -6.01
CA ALA A 146 -21.63 -13.87 -4.64
C ALA A 146 -21.33 -12.35 -4.48
N PRO A 147 -20.46 -11.71 -5.27
CA PRO A 147 -20.22 -10.26 -5.16
C PRO A 147 -21.42 -9.38 -5.53
N ILE A 148 -22.32 -9.89 -6.37
CA ILE A 148 -23.47 -9.17 -6.91
C ILE A 148 -24.80 -9.79 -6.45
N ALA A 149 -24.73 -10.69 -5.47
CA ALA A 149 -25.90 -11.36 -4.94
C ALA A 149 -26.84 -10.32 -4.30
N PRO A 150 -28.16 -10.54 -4.38
CA PRO A 150 -29.11 -9.64 -3.75
C PRO A 150 -29.04 -9.79 -2.22
N VAL A 151 -29.80 -8.97 -1.49
CA VAL A 151 -29.75 -8.91 -0.01
C VAL A 151 -30.12 -10.26 0.63
N GLU A 152 -30.89 -11.09 -0.06
CA GLU A 152 -31.24 -12.46 0.36
C GLU A 152 -30.10 -13.47 0.19
N GLY A 153 -28.96 -13.06 -0.35
CA GLY A 153 -27.81 -13.92 -0.62
C GLY A 153 -28.01 -14.85 -1.82
N THR A 154 -27.07 -15.78 -2.00
CA THR A 154 -27.08 -16.78 -3.05
C THR A 154 -27.09 -18.20 -2.49
N ASN A 155 -27.87 -19.07 -3.14
CA ASN A 155 -27.90 -20.51 -2.90
C ASN A 155 -27.12 -21.31 -3.95
N SER A 156 -26.50 -20.60 -4.91
CA SER A 156 -25.63 -21.17 -5.93
C SER A 156 -24.49 -21.94 -5.27
N ILE A 157 -24.04 -23.00 -5.95
CA ILE A 157 -22.88 -23.78 -5.54
C ILE A 157 -21.71 -23.36 -6.42
N ALA A 158 -20.54 -23.25 -5.82
CA ALA A 158 -19.29 -23.13 -6.55
C ALA A 158 -18.91 -24.50 -7.16
N TYR A 159 -17.64 -24.67 -7.54
CA TYR A 159 -17.14 -25.96 -8.04
C TYR A 159 -17.07 -27.02 -6.94
N ILE A 160 -16.80 -26.59 -5.70
CA ILE A 160 -16.93 -27.43 -4.51
C ILE A 160 -18.06 -26.93 -3.62
N ARG A 161 -18.51 -27.78 -2.68
CA ARG A 161 -19.46 -27.33 -1.65
C ARG A 161 -18.78 -26.24 -0.81
N PRO A 162 -19.37 -25.04 -0.69
CA PRO A 162 -18.77 -23.96 0.09
C PRO A 162 -18.43 -24.41 1.51
N SER A 163 -17.17 -24.31 1.87
CA SER A 163 -16.61 -24.61 3.19
C SER A 163 -16.18 -23.32 3.89
N LYS A 164 -16.56 -23.19 5.16
CA LYS A 164 -16.21 -22.05 6.03
C LYS A 164 -14.70 -22.03 6.28
N GLU A 165 -14.11 -23.20 6.46
CA GLU A 165 -12.71 -23.40 6.77
C GLU A 165 -11.83 -22.94 5.60
N VAL A 166 -12.20 -23.30 4.36
CA VAL A 166 -11.51 -22.82 3.16
C VAL A 166 -11.66 -21.30 3.02
N ALA A 167 -12.83 -20.75 3.34
CA ALA A 167 -13.05 -19.32 3.26
C ALA A 167 -12.12 -18.53 4.20
N ILE A 168 -12.01 -18.97 5.46
CA ILE A 168 -11.13 -18.34 6.46
C ILE A 168 -9.64 -18.58 6.14
N LEU A 169 -9.29 -19.74 5.60
CA LEU A 169 -7.94 -19.98 5.10
C LEU A 169 -7.57 -18.99 3.98
N CYS A 170 -8.48 -18.74 3.03
CA CYS A 170 -8.26 -17.75 1.99
C CYS A 170 -8.10 -16.34 2.57
N SER A 171 -8.89 -15.96 3.59
CA SER A 171 -8.72 -14.68 4.30
C SER A 171 -7.29 -14.52 4.84
N PHE A 172 -6.77 -15.57 5.49
CA PHE A 172 -5.41 -15.59 5.98
C PHE A 172 -4.36 -15.46 4.86
N LEU A 173 -4.53 -16.22 3.76
CA LEU A 173 -3.61 -16.18 2.64
C LEU A 173 -3.60 -14.81 1.93
N LEU A 174 -4.75 -14.15 1.81
CA LEU A 174 -4.84 -12.78 1.28
C LEU A 174 -4.01 -11.81 2.13
N GLY A 175 -4.21 -11.79 3.46
CA GLY A 175 -3.40 -10.91 4.33
C GLY A 175 -1.89 -11.26 4.32
N LEU A 176 -1.56 -12.56 4.23
CA LEU A 176 -0.17 -13.00 4.13
C LEU A 176 0.50 -12.51 2.83
N GLY A 177 -0.22 -12.57 1.70
CA GLY A 177 0.29 -12.08 0.42
C GLY A 177 0.36 -10.55 0.36
N ASP A 178 -0.64 -9.84 0.87
CA ASP A 178 -0.67 -8.37 0.92
C ASP A 178 0.57 -7.82 1.64
N SER A 179 0.85 -8.36 2.83
CA SER A 179 2.02 -7.95 3.60
C SER A 179 3.35 -8.19 2.87
N CYS A 180 3.45 -9.24 2.04
CA CYS A 180 4.62 -9.47 1.20
C CYS A 180 4.79 -8.33 0.18
N PHE A 181 3.73 -7.94 -0.53
CA PHE A 181 3.81 -6.85 -1.50
C PHE A 181 4.05 -5.50 -0.84
N ASN A 182 3.26 -5.15 0.18
CA ASN A 182 3.34 -3.85 0.84
C ASN A 182 4.71 -3.62 1.50
N THR A 183 5.27 -4.61 2.21
CA THR A 183 6.61 -4.45 2.80
C THR A 183 7.69 -4.21 1.76
N GLN A 184 7.68 -4.95 0.65
CA GLN A 184 8.70 -4.84 -0.38
C GLN A 184 8.55 -3.59 -1.24
N LEU A 185 7.32 -3.15 -1.53
CA LEU A 185 7.04 -1.89 -2.21
C LEU A 185 7.50 -0.68 -1.40
N LEU A 186 7.20 -0.65 -0.09
CA LEU A 186 7.70 0.42 0.78
C LEU A 186 9.23 0.39 0.88
N SER A 187 9.84 -0.80 0.90
CA SER A 187 11.30 -1.00 0.95
C SER A 187 12.01 -0.49 -0.31
N ILE A 188 11.55 -0.82 -1.51
CA ILE A 188 12.16 -0.35 -2.76
C ILE A 188 11.93 1.15 -2.98
N LEU A 189 10.75 1.66 -2.61
CA LEU A 189 10.42 3.08 -2.74
C LEU A 189 11.28 3.93 -1.80
N GLY A 190 11.45 3.49 -0.55
CA GLY A 190 12.35 4.13 0.41
C GLY A 190 13.82 4.06 0.02
N PHE A 191 14.22 3.05 -0.76
CA PHE A 191 15.57 2.91 -1.28
C PHE A 191 15.83 3.82 -2.50
N LEU A 192 14.94 3.83 -3.50
CA LEU A 192 15.11 4.61 -4.71
C LEU A 192 14.91 6.12 -4.50
N TYR A 193 14.03 6.49 -3.57
CA TYR A 193 13.64 7.87 -3.33
C TYR A 193 13.92 8.29 -1.89
N SER A 194 15.04 7.89 -1.30
CA SER A 194 15.38 8.22 0.10
C SER A 194 15.36 9.73 0.39
N GLU A 195 15.88 10.53 -0.54
CA GLU A 195 15.89 12.01 -0.46
C GLU A 195 14.50 12.63 -0.69
N ASP A 196 13.62 11.92 -1.41
CA ASP A 196 12.33 12.41 -1.90
C ASP A 196 11.16 11.47 -1.57
N SER A 197 11.24 10.88 -0.39
CA SER A 197 10.37 9.79 0.02
C SER A 197 8.92 10.24 0.13
N ALA A 198 8.64 11.39 0.74
CA ALA A 198 7.27 11.87 0.92
C ALA A 198 6.52 12.09 -0.42
N PRO A 199 7.08 12.82 -1.42
CA PRO A 199 6.48 12.90 -2.75
C PRO A 199 6.28 11.54 -3.44
N ALA A 200 7.23 10.61 -3.30
CA ALA A 200 7.16 9.27 -3.87
C ALA A 200 6.05 8.43 -3.23
N PHE A 201 5.95 8.40 -1.90
CA PHE A 201 4.87 7.75 -1.15
C PHE A 201 3.50 8.36 -1.48
N ALA A 202 3.44 9.67 -1.75
CA ALA A 202 2.20 10.32 -2.16
C ALA A 202 1.73 9.81 -3.54
N VAL A 203 2.62 9.69 -4.53
CA VAL A 203 2.29 9.10 -5.83
C VAL A 203 1.85 7.64 -5.68
N PHE A 204 2.59 6.86 -4.90
CA PHE A 204 2.24 5.47 -4.59
C PHE A 204 0.81 5.35 -4.03
N LYS A 205 0.49 6.09 -2.96
CA LYS A 205 -0.85 6.06 -2.35
C LYS A 205 -1.93 6.63 -3.28
N PHE A 206 -1.60 7.60 -4.11
CA PHE A 206 -2.53 8.12 -5.12
C PHE A 206 -2.92 7.05 -6.14
N VAL A 207 -1.94 6.35 -6.73
CA VAL A 207 -2.20 5.26 -7.69
C VAL A 207 -2.99 4.12 -7.03
N GLN A 208 -2.56 3.69 -5.83
CA GLN A 208 -3.24 2.66 -5.06
C GLN A 208 -4.71 3.02 -4.81
N SER A 209 -5.00 4.28 -4.46
CA SER A 209 -6.35 4.74 -4.15
C SER A 209 -7.25 4.84 -5.39
N ILE A 210 -6.72 5.27 -6.54
CA ILE A 210 -7.48 5.28 -7.80
C ILE A 210 -7.86 3.85 -8.21
N CYS A 211 -6.90 2.93 -8.17
CA CYS A 211 -7.15 1.53 -8.52
C CYS A 211 -8.15 0.89 -7.55
N ALA A 212 -8.03 1.16 -6.25
CA ALA A 212 -9.00 0.71 -5.26
C ALA A 212 -10.42 1.26 -5.53
N ALA A 213 -10.54 2.54 -5.87
CA ALA A 213 -11.82 3.18 -6.20
C ALA A 213 -12.45 2.57 -7.46
N VAL A 214 -11.66 2.34 -8.51
CA VAL A 214 -12.10 1.65 -9.74
C VAL A 214 -12.56 0.23 -9.41
N ALA A 215 -11.83 -0.48 -8.55
CA ALA A 215 -12.23 -1.80 -8.08
C ALA A 215 -13.55 -1.81 -7.33
N PHE A 216 -13.76 -0.85 -6.42
CA PHE A 216 -15.01 -0.75 -5.67
C PHE A 216 -16.19 -0.42 -6.59
N PHE A 217 -15.93 0.37 -7.64
CA PHE A 217 -16.94 0.69 -8.62
C PHE A 217 -17.35 -0.56 -9.43
N TYR A 218 -16.39 -1.28 -10.04
CA TYR A 218 -16.74 -2.44 -10.88
C TYR A 218 -17.22 -3.64 -10.06
N SER A 219 -16.87 -3.75 -8.77
CA SER A 219 -17.13 -4.96 -7.99
C SER A 219 -18.61 -5.28 -7.82
N ASN A 220 -19.47 -4.26 -7.94
CA ASN A 220 -20.92 -4.38 -7.87
C ASN A 220 -21.58 -4.82 -9.19
N TYR A 221 -20.80 -4.92 -10.28
CA TYR A 221 -21.30 -5.26 -11.61
C TYR A 221 -20.64 -6.52 -12.19
N LEU A 222 -19.43 -6.87 -11.73
CA LEU A 222 -18.67 -8.01 -12.23
C LEU A 222 -18.81 -9.25 -11.35
N LEU A 223 -18.99 -10.41 -12.00
CA LEU A 223 -18.94 -11.71 -11.35
C LEU A 223 -17.55 -11.99 -10.75
N LEU A 224 -17.52 -12.81 -9.70
CA LEU A 224 -16.32 -13.10 -8.92
C LEU A 224 -15.14 -13.58 -9.77
N HIS A 225 -15.39 -14.48 -10.72
CA HIS A 225 -14.33 -15.05 -11.56
C HIS A 225 -13.65 -14.00 -12.45
N TRP A 226 -14.38 -12.99 -12.92
CA TRP A 226 -13.79 -11.88 -13.67
C TRP A 226 -12.93 -11.00 -12.77
N GLN A 227 -13.36 -10.74 -11.55
CA GLN A 227 -12.57 -10.00 -10.57
C GLN A 227 -11.28 -10.75 -10.22
N LEU A 228 -11.35 -12.07 -10.00
CA LEU A 228 -10.19 -12.94 -9.76
C LEU A 228 -9.26 -13.00 -10.99
N LEU A 229 -9.80 -13.03 -12.21
CA LEU A 229 -8.98 -13.00 -13.42
C LEU A 229 -8.20 -11.68 -13.54
N VAL A 230 -8.86 -10.55 -13.29
CA VAL A 230 -8.21 -9.23 -13.25
C VAL A 230 -7.07 -9.23 -12.21
N MET A 231 -7.33 -9.78 -11.02
CA MET A 231 -6.33 -9.92 -9.96
C MET A 231 -5.12 -10.76 -10.38
N VAL A 232 -5.32 -11.89 -11.06
CA VAL A 232 -4.23 -12.73 -11.56
C VAL A 232 -3.41 -12.02 -12.62
N ILE A 233 -4.06 -11.35 -13.58
CA ILE A 233 -3.39 -10.61 -14.66
C ILE A 233 -2.55 -9.46 -14.10
N PHE A 234 -3.15 -8.60 -13.27
CA PHE A 234 -2.45 -7.47 -12.66
C PHE A 234 -1.37 -7.94 -11.68
N GLY A 235 -1.59 -9.03 -10.95
CA GLY A 235 -0.59 -9.61 -10.06
C GLY A 235 0.62 -10.11 -10.84
N PHE A 236 0.41 -10.81 -11.96
CA PHE A 236 1.49 -11.28 -12.82
C PHE A 236 2.33 -10.13 -13.39
N PHE A 237 1.68 -9.15 -14.03
CA PHE A 237 2.38 -8.00 -14.60
C PHE A 237 3.01 -7.12 -13.51
N GLY A 238 2.33 -6.94 -12.38
CA GLY A 238 2.84 -6.21 -11.22
C GLY A 238 4.12 -6.83 -10.67
N THR A 239 4.21 -8.15 -10.58
CA THR A 239 5.43 -8.86 -10.14
C THR A 239 6.56 -8.71 -11.15
N ILE A 240 6.28 -8.83 -12.46
CA ILE A 240 7.29 -8.60 -13.50
C ILE A 240 7.84 -7.16 -13.44
N SER A 241 6.95 -6.17 -13.35
CA SER A 241 7.33 -4.77 -13.23
C SER A 241 8.17 -4.50 -11.98
N PHE A 242 7.83 -5.12 -10.84
CA PHE A 242 8.62 -5.02 -9.62
C PHE A 242 10.04 -5.57 -9.80
N PHE A 243 10.18 -6.76 -10.39
CA PHE A 243 11.50 -7.35 -10.64
C PHE A 243 12.35 -6.53 -11.60
N ALA A 244 11.76 -5.96 -12.64
CA ALA A 244 12.45 -5.08 -13.56
C ALA A 244 13.05 -3.86 -12.82
N VAL A 245 12.28 -3.23 -11.93
CA VAL A 245 12.74 -2.08 -11.15
C VAL A 245 13.80 -2.48 -10.12
N GLU A 246 13.64 -3.62 -9.45
CA GLU A 246 14.64 -4.12 -8.49
C GLU A 246 15.98 -4.41 -9.18
N TRP A 247 15.97 -4.99 -10.39
CA TRP A 247 17.19 -5.24 -11.14
C TRP A 247 17.86 -3.95 -11.62
N ASP A 248 17.09 -2.98 -12.12
CA ASP A 248 17.61 -1.67 -12.48
C ASP A 248 18.21 -0.96 -11.25
N ALA A 249 17.55 -1.05 -10.09
CA ALA A 249 18.05 -0.53 -8.82
C ALA A 249 19.37 -1.18 -8.38
N ALA A 250 19.46 -2.52 -8.48
CA ALA A 250 20.67 -3.26 -8.16
C ALA A 250 21.84 -2.91 -9.10
N ALA A 251 21.55 -2.71 -10.39
CA ALA A 251 22.55 -2.31 -11.37
C ALA A 251 23.12 -0.90 -11.10
N ILE A 252 22.30 0.05 -10.63
CA ILE A 252 22.75 1.38 -10.23
C ILE A 252 23.74 1.29 -9.05
N VAL A 253 23.45 0.44 -8.06
CA VAL A 253 24.35 0.23 -6.90
C VAL A 253 25.69 -0.37 -7.34
N ALA A 254 25.66 -1.39 -8.19
CA ALA A 254 26.87 -2.04 -8.69
C ALA A 254 27.81 -1.04 -9.39
N ARG A 255 27.26 -0.20 -10.29
CA ARG A 255 28.02 0.85 -10.99
C ARG A 255 28.56 1.94 -10.06
N GLY A 256 27.79 2.31 -9.03
CA GLY A 256 28.23 3.30 -8.04
C GLY A 256 29.35 2.80 -7.13
N SER A 257 29.38 1.49 -6.86
CA SER A 257 30.46 0.85 -6.09
C SER A 257 31.78 0.84 -6.87
N ASP A 258 31.74 0.50 -8.17
CA ASP A 258 32.93 0.47 -9.02
C ASP A 258 33.60 1.85 -9.20
N TYR A 259 32.83 2.94 -9.09
CA TYR A 259 33.40 4.30 -9.17
C TYR A 259 34.01 4.78 -7.85
N ARG A 260 33.65 4.16 -6.71
CA ARG A 260 34.21 4.48 -5.39
C ARG A 260 35.46 3.68 -5.04
N SER A 261 35.75 2.62 -5.80
CA SER A 261 36.94 1.78 -5.65
C SER A 261 38.12 2.22 -6.54
N ILE A 262 37.96 3.28 -7.34
CA ILE A 262 38.99 3.94 -8.16
C ILE A 262 39.33 5.28 -7.51
#